data_AF-I3D194-F1
#
_entry.id   AF-I3D194-F1
#
_cell.length_a   1.000
_cell.length_b   1.000
_cell.length_c   1.000
_cell.angle_alpha   90.00
_cell.angle_beta   90.00
_cell.angle_gamma   90.00
#
_symmetry.space_group_name_H-M   'P 1'
#
loop_
_entity.id
_entity.type
_entity.pdbx_description
1 polymer ?
#
loop_
_entity_poly.entity_id
_entity_poly.type
_entity_poly.pdbx_seq_one_letter_code
_entity_poly.pdbx_strand_id
1 'polypeptide(L)' 'MNEIFVYCKTCNKKVKAVILTKHNKERDESTGSYKRYGMVRILQHNIGFRKNCDNTSQIKALVESDFTDDNGVMI' A
#
# COMPACT_ATOMS: atom_id res chain seq x y z
N MET A 1 -1.20 -12.73 8.93
CA MET A 1 -0.54 -11.39 8.87
C MET A 1 -1.23 -10.61 7.77
N ASN A 2 -1.64 -9.36 8.02
CA ASN A 2 -2.38 -8.56 7.04
C ASN A 2 -1.40 -7.95 6.02
N GLU A 3 -1.05 -8.75 5.01
CA GLU A 3 -0.26 -8.31 3.86
C GLU A 3 -1.14 -7.65 2.82
N ILE A 4 -0.68 -6.56 2.24
CA ILE A 4 -1.33 -5.86 1.12
C ILE A 4 -0.33 -5.57 0.01
N PHE A 5 -0.85 -5.16 -1.14
CA PHE A 5 -0.04 -4.61 -2.21
C PHE A 5 -0.16 -3.09 -2.25
N VAL A 6 0.97 -2.42 -2.43
CA VAL A 6 1.07 -0.97 -2.60
C VAL A 6 2.03 -0.65 -3.74
N TYR A 7 1.93 0.56 -4.28
CA TYR A 7 2.96 1.05 -5.20
C TYR A 7 4.13 1.64 -4.42
N CYS A 8 5.33 1.14 -4.71
CA CYS A 8 6.55 1.70 -4.14
C CYS A 8 6.76 3.12 -4.67
N LYS A 9 6.81 4.12 -3.78
CA LYS A 9 7.02 5.52 -4.17
C LYS A 9 8.34 5.78 -4.90
N THR A 10 9.32 4.88 -4.77
CA THR A 10 10.65 5.01 -5.38
C THR A 10 10.71 4.51 -6.82
N CYS A 11 10.03 3.40 -7.13
CA CYS A 11 10.12 2.74 -8.45
C CYS A 11 8.77 2.54 -9.13
N ASN A 12 7.68 2.95 -8.49
CA ASN A 12 6.29 2.82 -8.93
C ASN A 12 5.86 1.38 -9.28
N LYS A 13 6.58 0.37 -8.77
CA LYS A 13 6.21 -1.04 -8.95
C LYS A 13 5.27 -1.48 -7.83
N LYS A 14 4.42 -2.45 -8.13
CA LYS A 14 3.63 -3.18 -7.15
C LYS A 14 4.56 -3.96 -6.23
N VAL A 15 4.41 -3.74 -4.92
CA VAL A 15 5.22 -4.39 -3.89
C VAL A 15 4.35 -4.90 -2.76
N LYS A 16 4.79 -5.96 -2.09
CA LYS A 16 4.13 -6.44 -0.86
C LYS A 16 4.48 -5.52 0.30
N ALA A 17 3.50 -5.25 1.14
CA ALA A 17 3.67 -4.51 2.38
C ALA A 17 2.88 -5.16 3.50
N VAL A 18 3.35 -5.00 4.73
CA VAL A 18 2.66 -5.47 5.93
C VAL A 18 2.00 -4.29 6.61
N ILE A 19 0.72 -4.42 6.95
CA ILE A 19 0.00 -3.41 7.71
C ILE A 19 0.54 -3.39 9.15
N LEU A 20 1.03 -2.22 9.58
CA LEU A 20 1.49 -1.98 10.94
C LEU A 20 0.36 -1.41 11.80
N THR A 21 -0.34 -0.40 11.27
CA THR A 21 -1.46 0.25 11.95
C THR A 21 -2.58 0.52 10.96
N LYS A 22 -3.82 0.55 11.46
CA LYS A 22 -4.99 0.98 10.70
C LYS A 22 -5.56 2.22 11.36
N HIS A 23 -5.81 3.27 10.58
CA HIS A 23 -6.45 4.49 11.06
C HIS A 23 -7.98 4.31 11.08
N ASN A 24 -8.72 5.37 11.37
CA ASN A 24 -10.18 5.33 11.30
C ASN A 24 -10.64 5.18 9.85
N LYS A 25 -11.80 4.53 9.68
CA LYS A 25 -12.46 4.39 8.39
C LYS A 25 -13.08 5.73 8.03
N GLU A 26 -12.71 6.26 6.88
CA GLU A 26 -13.19 7.54 6.37
C GLU A 26 -14.11 7.27 5.18
N ARG A 27 -15.20 8.03 5.09
CA ARG A 27 -16.09 7.98 3.92
C ARG A 27 -15.59 9.00 2.92
N ASP A 28 -15.27 8.55 1.72
CA ASP A 28 -14.95 9.42 0.60
C ASP A 28 -16.27 9.99 0.05
N GLU A 29 -16.53 11.28 0.29
CA GLU A 29 -17.78 11.93 -0.13
C GLU A 29 -17.90 12.06 -1.66
N SER A 30 -16.78 11.99 -2.39
CA SER A 30 -16.77 12.12 -3.85
C SER A 30 -17.16 10.82 -4.55
N THR A 31 -16.73 9.68 -4.00
CA THR A 31 -17.04 8.34 -4.56
C THR A 31 -18.14 7.62 -3.80
N GLY A 32 -18.56 8.14 -2.65
CA GLY A 32 -19.54 7.50 -1.74
C GLY A 32 -19.03 6.23 -1.06
N SER A 33 -17.76 5.86 -1.30
CA SER A 33 -17.15 4.63 -0.80
C SER A 33 -16.39 4.85 0.50
N TYR A 34 -16.06 3.75 1.16
CA TYR A 34 -15.24 3.82 2.36
C TYR A 34 -13.78 3.51 2.06
N LYS A 35 -12.91 4.35 2.62
CA LYS A 35 -11.47 4.19 2.54
C LYS A 35 -10.90 4.14 3.95
N ARG A 36 -9.93 3.28 4.15
CA ARG A 36 -9.17 3.21 5.40
C ARG A 36 -7.71 3.32 5.09
N TYR A 37 -7.09 4.34 5.65
CA TYR A 37 -5.64 4.49 5.60
C TYR A 37 -4.99 3.76 6.77
N GLY A 38 -3.72 3.43 6.61
CA GLY A 38 -2.89 2.85 7.65
C GLY A 38 -1.42 3.05 7.36
N MET A 39 -0.59 2.83 8.36
CA MET A 39 0.86 2.74 8.15
C MET A 39 1.20 1.32 7.74
N VAL A 40 1.93 1.19 6.65
CA VAL A 40 2.41 -0.10 6.16
C VAL A 40 3.92 -0.07 6.00
N ARG A 41 4.55 -1.21 6.27
CA ARG A 41 5.97 -1.43 6.02
C ARG A 41 6.11 -2.17 4.70
N ILE A 42 6.78 -1.57 3.73
CA ILE A 42 7.12 -2.26 2.48
C ILE A 42 8.10 -3.39 2.79
N LEU A 43 7.81 -4.58 2.27
CA LEU A 43 8.75 -5.70 2.30
C LEU A 43 9.81 -5.45 1.22
N GLN A 44 11.07 -5.63 1.58
CA GLN A 44 12.21 -5.41 0.68
C GLN A 44 11.98 -6.17 -0.63
N HIS A 45 12.15 -5.47 -1.76
CA HIS A 45 11.95 -6.04 -3.08
C HIS A 45 13.06 -5.62 -4.04
N ASN A 46 13.35 -6.47 -5.01
CA ASN A 46 14.45 -6.24 -5.95
C ASN A 46 14.01 -5.27 -7.06
N ILE A 47 14.86 -4.30 -7.38
CA ILE A 47 14.78 -3.48 -8.60
C ILE A 47 15.76 -4.07 -9.62
N GLY A 48 15.36 -5.16 -10.28
CA GLY A 48 16.17 -5.76 -11.34
C GLY A 48 17.53 -6.30 -10.87
N PHE A 49 18.57 -6.16 -11.70
CA PHE A 49 19.81 -6.95 -11.59
C PHE A 49 20.72 -6.65 -10.38
N ARG A 50 20.67 -5.46 -9.74
CA ARG A 50 21.67 -5.10 -8.70
C ARG A 50 21.25 -4.10 -7.60
N LYS A 51 20.00 -3.63 -7.54
CA LYS A 51 19.60 -2.66 -6.50
C LYS A 51 18.39 -3.15 -5.73
N ASN A 52 18.54 -3.39 -4.44
CA ASN A 52 17.41 -3.57 -3.55
C ASN A 52 16.68 -2.22 -3.45
N CYS A 53 15.35 -2.23 -3.59
CA CYS A 53 14.58 -1.10 -3.10
C CYS A 53 14.54 -1.24 -1.58
N ASP A 54 15.57 -0.73 -0.90
CA ASP A 54 15.67 -0.74 0.57
C ASP A 54 14.72 0.27 1.20
N ASN A 55 13.51 0.39 0.66
CA ASN A 55 12.49 1.21 1.26
C ASN A 55 11.80 0.38 2.36
N THR A 56 12.52 0.11 3.45
CA THR A 56 11.94 -0.46 4.68
C THR A 56 11.12 0.58 5.46
N SER A 57 10.94 1.77 4.90
CA SER A 57 10.21 2.88 5.51
C SER A 57 8.73 2.53 5.68
N GLN A 58 8.15 3.03 6.76
CA GLN A 58 6.72 2.97 6.95
C GLN A 58 6.08 4.08 6.10
N ILE A 59 5.08 3.72 5.30
CA ILE A 59 4.34 4.67 4.48
C ILE A 59 2.86 4.66 4.83
N LYS A 60 2.20 5.82 4.74
CA LYS A 60 0.74 5.88 4.74
C LYS A 60 0.23 5.32 3.41
N ALA A 61 -0.61 4.30 3.47
CA ALA A 61 -1.26 3.69 2.31
C ALA A 61 -2.71 3.32 2.62
N LEU A 62 -3.51 3.08 1.58
CA LEU A 62 -4.83 2.46 1.73
C LEU A 62 -4.65 1.00 2.16
N VAL A 63 -5.32 0.63 3.23
CA VAL A 63 -5.29 -0.71 3.82
C VAL A 63 -6.63 -1.42 3.75
N GLU A 64 -7.71 -0.66 3.54
CA GLU A 64 -9.04 -1.15 3.14
C GLU A 64 -9.64 -0.13 2.17
N SER A 65 -10.15 -0.60 1.04
CA SER A 65 -10.95 0.17 0.09
C SER A 65 -11.96 -0.77 -0.54
N ASP A 66 -13.10 -0.23 -0.95
CA ASP A 66 -14.09 -0.95 -1.75
C ASP A 66 -13.62 -1.16 -3.19
N PHE A 67 -12.49 -0.53 -3.58
CA PHE A 67 -11.93 -0.59 -4.92
C PHE A 67 -10.46 -1.05 -4.92
N THR A 68 -10.13 -1.88 -5.90
CA THR A 68 -8.76 -2.24 -6.26
C THR A 68 -8.57 -2.01 -7.74
N ASP A 69 -7.38 -1.56 -8.13
CA ASP A 69 -7.02 -1.48 -9.55
C ASP A 69 -6.79 -2.88 -10.16
N ASP A 70 -6.52 -2.93 -11.47
CA ASP A 70 -6.24 -4.17 -12.21
C ASP A 70 -5.00 -4.91 -11.69
N ASN A 71 -4.13 -4.23 -10.94
CA ASN A 71 -2.96 -4.81 -10.30
C ASN A 71 -3.26 -5.29 -8.86
N GLY A 72 -4.51 -5.20 -8.38
CA GLY A 72 -4.89 -5.61 -7.03
C GLY A 72 -4.33 -4.70 -5.92
N VAL A 73 -3.97 -3.46 -6.26
CA VAL A 73 -3.61 -2.41 -5.30
C VAL A 73 -4.87 -1.61 -4.97
N MET A 74 -5.07 -1.31 -3.69
CA MET A 74 -6.24 -0.54 -3.24
C MET A 74 -6.16 0.91 -3.71
N ILE A 75 -7.27 1.44 -4.26
CA ILE A 75 -7.42 2.81 -4.78
C ILE A 75 -8.63 3.54 -4.20
#